data_AF-A0A4S1CGQ8-F1
#
_entry.id   AF-A0A4S1CGQ8-F1
#
_cell.length_a   1.000
_cell.length_b   1.000
_cell.length_c   1.000
_cell.angle_alpha   90.00
_cell.angle_beta   90.00
_cell.angle_gamma   90.00
#
_symmetry.space_group_name_H-M   'P 1'
#
loop_
_entity.id
_entity.type
_entity.pdbx_description
1 polymer ?
#
loop_
_entity_poly.entity_id
_entity_poly.type
_entity_poly.pdbx_seq_one_letter_code
_entity_poly.pdbx_strand_id
1 'polypeptide(L)'
;MDQQYSIINQCLQLLKQSDMPTIKKLRVEIQLIQMKRLLLNDALTNEVVRGSCGEDVFEGLLSQMRRICGEGSHGDALTDLMERIGGMLTVLGGEHVHH
;
A
#
# COMPACT_ATOMS: atom_id res chain seq x y z
N MET A 1 -13.91 -11.55 -0.89
CA MET A 1 -13.02 -10.57 -1.56
C MET A 1 -12.07 -10.04 -0.50
N ASP A 2 -10.76 -10.15 -0.74
CA ASP A 2 -9.72 -9.89 0.25
C ASP A 2 -9.77 -8.45 0.79
N GLN A 3 -9.80 -8.30 2.12
CA GLN A 3 -9.87 -6.99 2.81
C GLN A 3 -8.72 -6.07 2.37
N GLN A 4 -7.57 -6.65 2.06
CA GLN A 4 -6.36 -5.98 1.60
C GLN A 4 -6.57 -5.28 0.25
N TYR A 5 -7.31 -5.89 -0.69
CA TYR A 5 -7.70 -5.21 -1.94
C TYR A 5 -8.62 -4.03 -1.71
N SER A 6 -9.60 -4.21 -0.83
CA SER A 6 -10.53 -3.14 -0.49
C SER A 6 -9.77 -1.94 0.06
N ILE A 7 -8.80 -2.20 0.95
CA ILE A 7 -7.92 -1.18 1.52
C ILE A 7 -7.10 -0.47 0.44
N ILE A 8 -6.41 -1.21 -0.45
CA ILE A 8 -5.63 -0.57 -1.52
C ILE A 8 -6.52 0.27 -2.43
N ASN A 9 -7.71 -0.20 -2.78
CA ASN A 9 -8.67 0.57 -3.59
C ASN A 9 -9.10 1.85 -2.88
N GLN A 10 -9.33 1.80 -1.56
CA GLN A 10 -9.63 3.00 -0.77
C GLN A 10 -8.45 3.98 -0.76
N CYS A 11 -7.21 3.50 -0.61
CA CYS A 11 -6.01 4.34 -0.69
C CYS A 11 -5.91 5.04 -2.06
N LEU A 12 -6.17 4.32 -3.15
CA LEU A 12 -6.19 4.90 -4.50
C LEU A 12 -7.27 5.97 -4.67
N GLN A 13 -8.46 5.78 -4.08
CA GLN A 13 -9.53 6.78 -4.12
C GLN A 13 -9.16 8.05 -3.34
N LEU A 14 -8.61 7.89 -2.12
CA LEU A 14 -8.12 9.01 -1.31
C LEU A 14 -7.04 9.80 -2.06
N LEU A 15 -6.11 9.09 -2.68
CA LEU A 15 -5.02 9.69 -3.45
C LEU A 15 -5.55 10.51 -4.63
N LYS A 16 -6.54 9.99 -5.37
CA LYS A 16 -7.19 10.72 -6.47
C LYS A 16 -7.83 12.02 -6.00
N GLN A 17 -8.52 11.98 -4.85
CA GLN A 17 -9.22 13.13 -4.28
C GLN A 17 -8.32 14.14 -3.56
N SER A 18 -7.08 13.77 -3.23
CA SER A 18 -6.14 14.65 -2.53
C SER A 18 -5.61 15.81 -3.38
N ASP A 19 -5.25 16.92 -2.73
CA ASP A 19 -4.55 18.06 -3.35
C ASP A 19 -3.04 17.85 -3.48
N MET A 20 -2.58 16.60 -3.38
CA MET A 20 -1.16 16.26 -3.45
C MET A 20 -0.59 16.62 -4.83
N PRO A 21 0.64 17.17 -4.91
CA PRO A 21 1.31 17.44 -6.18
C PRO A 21 1.34 16.22 -7.09
N THR A 22 1.02 16.40 -8.37
CA THR A 22 0.84 15.31 -9.35
C THR A 22 1.97 14.29 -9.37
N ILE A 23 3.23 14.73 -9.27
CA ILE A 23 4.41 13.85 -9.26
C ILE A 23 4.41 12.93 -8.03
N LYS A 24 4.11 13.49 -6.84
CA LYS A 24 4.02 12.71 -5.60
C LYS A 24 2.84 11.73 -5.67
N LYS A 25 1.70 12.20 -6.19
CA LYS A 25 0.50 11.40 -6.42
C LYS A 25 0.80 10.17 -7.30
N LEU A 26 1.41 10.38 -8.46
CA LEU A 26 1.81 9.30 -9.37
C LEU A 26 2.76 8.30 -8.71
N ARG A 27 3.74 8.79 -7.95
CA ARG A 27 4.70 7.91 -7.26
C ARG A 27 4.00 6.97 -6.28
N VAL A 28 3.10 7.48 -5.44
CA VAL A 28 2.33 6.66 -4.50
C VAL A 28 1.38 5.71 -5.25
N GLU A 29 0.72 6.19 -6.31
CA GLU A 29 -0.21 5.40 -7.11
C GLU A 29 0.47 4.17 -7.73
N ILE A 30 1.66 4.36 -8.33
CA ILE A 30 2.44 3.25 -8.91
C ILE A 30 2.74 2.19 -7.85
N GLN A 31 3.16 2.59 -6.65
CA GLN A 31 3.48 1.63 -5.59
C GLN A 31 2.24 0.87 -5.10
N LEU A 32 1.10 1.55 -4.92
CA LEU A 32 -0.17 0.91 -4.55
C LEU A 32 -0.65 -0.07 -5.63
N ILE A 33 -0.48 0.27 -6.92
CA ILE A 33 -0.77 -0.64 -8.03
C ILE A 33 0.15 -1.85 -8.01
N GLN A 34 1.45 -1.65 -7.72
CA GLN A 34 2.41 -2.76 -7.58
C GLN A 34 1.99 -3.70 -6.44
N MET A 35 1.62 -3.17 -5.27
CA MET A 35 1.13 -3.98 -4.15
C MET A 35 -0.12 -4.77 -4.56
N LYS A 36 -1.07 -4.11 -5.24
CA LYS A 36 -2.28 -4.76 -5.73
C LYS A 36 -1.97 -5.90 -6.69
N ARG A 37 -0.99 -5.73 -7.58
CA ARG A 37 -0.55 -6.77 -8.52
C ARG A 37 0.12 -7.92 -7.79
N LEU A 38 0.98 -7.64 -6.81
CA LEU A 38 1.64 -8.68 -6.02
C LEU A 38 0.62 -9.50 -5.24
N LEU A 39 -0.34 -8.86 -4.57
CA LEU A 39 -1.44 -9.58 -3.91
C LEU A 39 -2.24 -10.45 -4.90
N LEU A 40 -2.40 -10.03 -6.17
CA LEU A 40 -3.19 -10.81 -7.17
C LEU A 40 -2.43 -12.03 -7.61
N ASN A 41 -1.12 -11.88 -7.75
CA ASN A 41 -0.23 -12.96 -8.11
C ASN A 41 0.00 -13.90 -6.92
N ASP A 42 0.04 -13.39 -5.68
CA ASP A 42 0.36 -14.17 -4.49
C ASP A 42 -0.87 -14.87 -3.86
N ALA A 43 -2.08 -14.40 -4.19
CA ALA A 43 -3.31 -15.15 -3.93
C ALA A 43 -3.35 -16.52 -4.63
N LEU A 44 -2.45 -16.78 -5.59
CA LEU A 44 -2.22 -18.09 -6.19
C LEU A 44 -1.20 -18.95 -5.42
N THR A 45 -0.41 -18.38 -4.49
CA THR A 45 0.79 -19.04 -3.94
C THR A 45 0.95 -19.11 -2.41
N ASN A 46 0.39 -18.25 -1.54
CA ASN A 46 0.70 -18.46 -0.11
C ASN A 46 -0.23 -17.88 0.98
N GLU A 47 -0.32 -18.63 2.09
CA GLU A 47 -1.03 -18.33 3.35
C GLU A 47 -0.31 -17.29 4.25
N VAL A 48 0.81 -16.74 3.80
CA VAL A 48 1.70 -15.87 4.60
C VAL A 48 1.04 -14.53 4.95
N VAL A 49 0.08 -14.06 4.15
CA VAL A 49 -0.64 -12.78 4.41
C VAL A 49 -1.93 -12.99 5.21
N ARG A 50 -2.33 -14.23 5.54
CA ARG A 50 -3.60 -14.53 6.26
C ARG A 50 -3.47 -14.57 7.79
N GLY A 51 -2.32 -14.19 8.34
CA GLY A 51 -2.14 -13.97 9.78
C GLY A 51 -2.54 -12.54 10.18
N SER A 52 -3.04 -12.35 11.41
CA SER A 52 -3.52 -11.05 11.93
C SER A 52 -2.54 -9.88 11.74
N CYS A 53 -1.24 -10.17 11.65
CA CYS A 53 -0.18 -9.19 11.41
C CYS A 53 -0.31 -8.49 10.04
N GLY A 54 -0.85 -9.16 9.01
CA GLY A 54 -1.05 -8.57 7.69
C GLY A 54 -2.15 -7.52 7.67
N GLU A 55 -3.31 -7.83 8.25
CA GLU A 55 -4.50 -6.95 8.27
C GLU A 55 -4.22 -5.64 9.00
N ASP A 56 -3.58 -5.70 10.17
CA ASP A 56 -3.20 -4.52 10.97
C ASP A 56 -2.26 -3.57 10.20
N VAL A 57 -1.38 -4.13 9.34
CA VAL A 57 -0.45 -3.34 8.54
C VAL A 57 -1.17 -2.60 7.41
N PHE A 58 -2.12 -3.26 6.72
CA PHE A 58 -2.94 -2.62 5.70
C PHE A 58 -3.87 -1.56 6.29
N GLU A 59 -4.49 -1.81 7.45
CA GLU A 59 -5.29 -0.78 8.12
C GLU A 59 -4.43 0.42 8.56
N GLY A 60 -3.21 0.16 9.04
CA GLY A 60 -2.23 1.21 9.32
C GLY A 60 -1.87 2.05 8.09
N LEU A 61 -1.73 1.42 6.92
CA LEU A 61 -1.51 2.11 5.64
C LEU A 61 -2.70 3.02 5.29
N LEU A 62 -3.94 2.53 5.42
CA LEU A 62 -5.14 3.30 5.13
C LEU A 62 -5.28 4.51 6.05
N SER A 63 -5.02 4.33 7.34
CA SER A 63 -5.02 5.40 8.33
C SER A 63 -4.03 6.51 7.97
N GLN A 64 -2.78 6.14 7.64
CA GLN A 64 -1.77 7.11 7.20
C GLN A 64 -2.16 7.84 5.91
N MET A 65 -2.71 7.11 4.92
CA MET A 65 -3.20 7.71 3.68
C MET A 65 -4.31 8.73 3.92
N ARG A 66 -5.27 8.44 4.81
CA ARG A 66 -6.34 9.38 5.17
C ARG A 66 -5.79 10.67 5.77
N ARG A 67 -4.79 10.56 6.66
CA ARG A 67 -4.14 11.73 7.27
C ARG A 67 -3.42 12.58 6.21
N ILE A 68 -2.57 11.95 5.39
CA ILE A 68 -1.77 12.64 4.38
C ILE A 68 -2.66 13.29 3.30
N CYS A 69 -3.72 12.59 2.89
CA CYS A 69 -4.63 13.07 1.85
C CYS A 69 -5.66 14.08 2.37
N GLY A 70 -6.02 14.05 3.67
CA GLY A 70 -7.05 14.90 4.26
C GLY A 70 -6.54 16.15 4.98
N GLU A 71 -5.39 16.06 5.65
CA GLU A 71 -4.82 17.17 6.45
C GLU A 71 -3.72 17.94 5.68
N GLY A 72 -3.38 17.47 4.47
CA GLY A 72 -2.26 17.97 3.69
C GLY A 72 -0.94 17.24 4.02
N SER A 73 -0.07 17.12 3.02
CA SER A 73 1.18 16.37 3.15
C SER A 73 2.24 17.18 3.89
N HIS A 74 2.54 16.79 5.12
CA HIS A 74 3.84 17.08 5.73
C HIS A 74 4.90 16.23 5.03
N GLY A 75 6.04 16.82 4.66
CA GLY A 75 7.09 16.17 3.87
C GLY A 75 7.58 14.85 4.50
N ASP A 76 7.69 14.82 5.83
CA ASP A 76 8.15 13.66 6.59
C ASP A 76 7.12 12.51 6.56
N ALA A 77 5.83 12.82 6.71
CA ALA A 77 4.76 11.82 6.70
C ALA A 77 4.65 11.07 5.37
N LEU A 78 4.95 11.75 4.24
CA LEU A 78 4.96 11.10 2.93
C LEU A 78 6.17 10.17 2.76
N THR A 79 7.32 10.55 3.31
CA THR A 79 8.53 9.70 3.29
C THR A 79 8.28 8.43 4.07
N ASP A 80 7.75 8.54 5.30
CA ASP A 80 7.39 7.39 6.14
C ASP A 80 6.39 6.46 5.44
N LEU A 81 5.38 7.03 4.77
CA LEU A 81 4.42 6.27 3.99
C LEU A 81 5.10 5.49 2.86
N MET A 82 6.01 6.14 2.13
CA MET A 82 6.73 5.52 1.02
C MET A 82 7.67 4.41 1.50
N GLU A 83 8.36 4.59 2.63
CA GLU A 83 9.17 3.55 3.25
C GLU A 83 8.34 2.35 3.68
N ARG A 84 7.18 2.60 4.31
CA ARG A 84 6.25 1.54 4.72
C ARG A 84 5.73 0.75 3.53
N ILE A 85 5.30 1.44 2.48
CA ILE A 85 4.87 0.81 1.22
C ILE A 85 6.02 0.00 0.60
N GLY A 86 7.23 0.54 0.58
CA GLY A 86 8.42 -0.15 0.10
C GLY A 86 8.70 -1.45 0.86
N GLY A 87 8.64 -1.40 2.20
CA GLY A 87 8.78 -2.58 3.05
C GLY A 87 7.70 -3.63 2.76
N MET A 88 6.45 -3.22 2.57
CA MET A 88 5.37 -4.14 2.20
C MET A 88 5.59 -4.77 0.82
N LEU A 89 6.07 -4.01 -0.16
CA LEU A 89 6.42 -4.54 -1.48
C LEU A 89 7.55 -5.56 -1.41
N THR A 90 8.53 -5.36 -0.54
CA THR A 90 9.60 -6.34 -0.30
C THR A 90 9.05 -7.62 0.32
N VAL A 91 8.17 -7.51 1.32
CA VAL A 91 7.52 -8.67 1.95
C VAL A 91 6.63 -9.43 0.97
N LEU A 92 5.81 -8.72 0.20
CA LEU A 92 4.96 -9.31 -0.85
C LEU A 92 5.76 -9.82 -2.05
N GLY A 93 7.02 -9.41 -2.19
CA GLY A 93 7.89 -9.71 -3.33
C GLY A 93 8.99 -10.75 -3.05
N GLY A 94 9.22 -11.15 -1.79
CA GLY A 94 10.17 -12.19 -1.41
C GLY A 94 9.42 -13.44 -0.95
N GLU A 95 9.68 -14.67 -1.40
CA GLU A 95 10.78 -15.24 -2.20
C GLU A 95 10.23 -15.90 -3.48
N HIS A 96 10.52 -15.33 -4.66
CA HIS A 96 10.42 -16.03 -5.95
C HIS A 96 11.82 -16.22 -6.57
N VAL A 97 12.82 -16.53 -5.72
CA VAL A 97 14.21 -16.81 -6.15
C VAL A 97 14.70 -18.17 -5.64
N HIS A 98 13.83 -19.08 -5.20
CA HIS A 98 14.25 -20.42 -4.79
C HIS A 98 13.56 -21.52 -5.60
N HIS A 99 14.40 -22.20 -6.39
CA HIS A 99 14.30 -23.50 -7.08
C HIS A 99 13.51 -23.62 -8.38
#